data_AF-A0AAW5S8G1-F1
#
_entry.id   AF-A0AAW5S8G1-F1
#
_cell.length_a   1.000
_cell.length_b   1.000
_cell.length_c   1.000
_cell.angle_alpha   90.00
_cell.angle_beta   90.00
_cell.angle_gamma   90.00
#
_symmetry.space_group_name_H-M   'P 1'
#
loop_
_entity.id
_entity.type
_entity.pdbx_description
1 polymer ?
#
loop_
_entity_poly.entity_id
_entity_poly.type
_entity_poly.pdbx_seq_one_letter_code
_entity_poly.pdbx_strand_id
1 'polypeptide(L)'
;MHTIIEAEVTDVYLTELRAEFPELSLTVSPGQTRLRHGNRAYHRRIEGPAADIRVVSDRLSMAGLSWTTITSAAASAATQTPPHI
;
A
#
# COMPACT_ATOMS: atom_id res chain seq x y z
N MET A 1 8.66 12.26 -5.63
CA MET A 1 8.63 10.78 -5.70
C MET A 1 7.33 10.31 -5.09
N HIS A 2 6.51 9.57 -5.84
CA HIS A 2 5.27 8.99 -5.31
C HIS A 2 5.55 7.57 -4.82
N THR A 3 5.03 7.26 -3.64
CA THR A 3 5.14 5.95 -3.00
C THR A 3 3.76 5.32 -2.96
N ILE A 4 3.72 4.01 -3.11
CA ILE A 4 2.48 3.24 -3.07
C ILE A 4 2.63 2.22 -1.95
N ILE A 5 1.59 2.08 -1.14
CA ILE A 5 1.46 1.01 -0.16
C ILE A 5 0.13 0.29 -0.40
N GLU A 6 0.06 -0.96 0.04
CA GLU A 6 -1.18 -1.69 0.22
C GLU A 6 -1.33 -2.04 1.69
N ALA A 7 -2.49 -1.74 2.25
CA ALA A 7 -2.80 -1.97 3.65
C ALA A 7 -4.13 -2.71 3.80
N GLU A 8 -4.24 -3.49 4.86
CA GLU A 8 -5.51 -4.08 5.30
C GLU A 8 -6.26 -3.05 6.17
N VAL A 9 -7.08 -2.22 5.52
CA VAL A 9 -7.87 -1.15 6.15
C VAL A 9 -9.31 -1.16 5.64
N THR A 10 -10.24 -0.86 6.54
CA THR A 10 -11.64 -0.63 6.18
C THR A 10 -11.84 0.75 5.56
N ASP A 11 -12.96 0.95 4.86
CA ASP A 11 -13.35 2.27 4.34
C ASP A 11 -13.56 3.29 5.48
N VAL A 12 -14.01 2.81 6.64
CA VAL A 12 -14.19 3.62 7.85
C VAL A 12 -12.85 4.18 8.31
N TYR A 13 -11.83 3.32 8.44
CA TYR A 13 -10.49 3.76 8.87
C TYR A 13 -9.90 4.80 7.91
N LEU A 14 -10.08 4.63 6.60
CA LEU A 14 -9.63 5.61 5.61
C LEU A 14 -10.39 6.93 5.70
N THR A 15 -11.68 6.87 6.01
CA THR A 15 -12.50 8.07 6.22
C THR A 15 -12.01 8.84 7.44
N GLU A 16 -11.73 8.16 8.55
CA GLU A 16 -11.17 8.78 9.75
C GLU A 16 -9.77 9.35 9.50
N LEU A 17 -8.90 8.62 8.79
CA LEU A 17 -7.57 9.09 8.43
C LEU A 17 -7.61 10.37 7.58
N ARG A 18 -8.53 10.44 6.61
CA ARG A 18 -8.72 11.64 5.78
C ARG A 18 -9.33 12.81 6.57
N ALA A 19 -10.16 12.52 7.57
CA ALA A 19 -10.71 13.55 8.44
C ALA A 19 -9.65 14.10 9.41
N GLU A 20 -8.76 13.24 9.91
CA GLU A 20 -7.66 13.62 10.81
C GLU A 20 -6.55 14.37 10.06
N PHE A 21 -6.27 13.98 8.82
CA PHE A 21 -5.24 14.60 7.99
C PHE A 21 -5.78 15.01 6.61
N PRO A 22 -6.56 16.11 6.52
CA PRO A 22 -7.15 16.57 5.27
C PRO A 22 -6.11 17.11 4.27
N GLU A 23 -4.90 17.41 4.73
CA GLU A 23 -3.77 17.88 3.92
C GLU A 23 -3.05 16.77 3.14
N LEU A 24 -3.26 15.50 3.51
CA LEU A 24 -2.59 14.39 2.83
C LEU A 24 -3.19 14.19 1.43
N SER A 25 -2.33 14.26 0.42
CA SER A 25 -2.73 14.06 -0.97
C SER A 25 -2.64 12.57 -1.32
N LEU A 26 -3.56 11.79 -0.74
CA LEU A 26 -3.60 10.34 -0.88
C LEU A 26 -4.65 9.94 -1.91
N THR A 27 -4.22 9.18 -2.91
CA THR A 27 -5.09 8.46 -3.82
C THR A 27 -5.34 7.07 -3.27
N VAL A 28 -6.59 6.78 -2.88
CA VAL A 28 -6.99 5.44 -2.44
C VAL A 28 -7.68 4.72 -3.59
N SER A 29 -7.28 3.49 -3.86
CA SER A 29 -7.91 2.60 -4.83
C SER A 29 -8.14 1.21 -4.22
N PRO A 30 -9.07 0.41 -4.75
CA PRO A 30 -9.19 -0.98 -4.34
C PRO A 30 -7.85 -1.71 -4.56
N GLY A 31 -7.35 -2.35 -3.51
CA GLY A 31 -6.13 -3.16 -3.59
C GLY A 31 -6.34 -4.32 -4.56
N GLN A 32 -5.34 -4.59 -5.40
CA GLN A 32 -5.38 -5.71 -6.36
C GLN A 32 -4.50 -6.88 -5.93
N THR A 33 -3.63 -6.70 -4.93
CA THR A 33 -2.75 -7.77 -4.48
C THR A 33 -3.52 -8.78 -3.63
N ARG A 34 -3.51 -10.05 -4.06
CA ARG A 34 -3.83 -11.17 -3.17
C ARG A 34 -2.74 -11.24 -2.09
N LEU A 35 -2.89 -10.57 -0.96
CA LEU A 35 -2.08 -10.95 0.21
C LEU A 35 -2.53 -12.37 0.57
N ARG A 36 -1.56 -13.27 0.67
CA ARG A 36 -1.73 -14.74 0.69
C ARG A 36 -2.57 -15.27 1.87
N HIS A 37 -3.03 -14.39 2.78
CA HIS A 37 -3.60 -14.76 4.06
C HIS A 37 -4.64 -13.76 4.65
N GLY A 38 -5.09 -12.77 3.87
CA GLY A 38 -5.98 -11.70 4.35
C GLY A 38 -7.35 -11.73 3.69
N ASN A 39 -8.38 -11.31 4.41
CA ASN A 39 -9.73 -11.22 3.89
C ASN A 39 -9.77 -10.11 2.82
N ARG A 40 -9.87 -10.49 1.54
CA ARG A 40 -9.79 -9.58 0.36
C ARG A 40 -10.68 -8.33 0.46
N ALA A 41 -11.70 -8.34 1.31
CA ALA A 41 -12.63 -7.25 1.53
C ALA A 41 -11.98 -5.96 2.08
N TYR A 42 -10.82 -6.05 2.75
CA TYR A 42 -10.23 -4.90 3.46
C TYR A 42 -8.93 -4.39 2.85
N HIS A 43 -8.59 -4.76 1.62
CA HIS A 43 -7.32 -4.35 1.01
C HIS A 43 -7.49 -3.04 0.23
N ARG A 44 -6.70 -2.04 0.62
CA ARG A 44 -6.70 -0.73 -0.04
C ARG A 44 -5.28 -0.38 -0.48
N ARG A 45 -5.18 0.02 -1.74
CA ARG A 45 -3.97 0.60 -2.30
C ARG A 45 -4.01 2.10 -2.04
N ILE A 46 -2.96 2.61 -1.40
CA ILE A 46 -2.83 4.02 -1.04
C ILE A 46 -1.57 4.53 -1.74
N GLU A 47 -1.73 5.58 -2.55
CA GLU A 47 -0.66 6.20 -3.32
C GLU A 47 -0.56 7.68 -2.97
N GLY A 48 0.64 8.18 -2.78
CA GLY A 48 0.86 9.58 -2.45
C GLY A 48 2.34 9.96 -2.37
N PRO A 49 2.64 11.21 -1.99
CA PRO A 49 4.00 11.64 -1.67
C PRO A 49 4.65 10.75 -0.61
N ALA A 50 5.97 10.53 -0.71
CA ALA A 50 6.70 9.69 0.26
C ALA A 50 6.55 10.19 1.72
N ALA A 51 6.42 11.50 1.94
CA ALA A 51 6.18 12.09 3.26
C ALA A 51 4.79 11.68 3.79
N ASP A 52 3.75 11.86 2.98
CA ASP A 52 2.38 11.52 3.33
C ASP A 52 2.24 10.02 3.61
N ILE A 53 2.79 9.17 2.74
CA ILE A 53 2.77 7.71 2.91
C ILE A 53 3.49 7.28 4.19
N ARG A 54 4.51 8.00 4.64
CA ARG A 54 5.18 7.74 5.91
C ARG A 54 4.25 7.98 7.10
N VAL A 55 3.45 9.04 7.07
CA VAL A 55 2.42 9.31 8.08
C VAL A 55 1.37 8.19 8.09
N VAL A 56 0.90 7.76 6.91
CA VAL A 56 -0.06 6.66 6.80
C VAL A 56 0.53 5.36 7.37
N SER A 57 1.76 5.02 6.98
CA SER A 57 2.46 3.80 7.41
C SER A 57 2.70 3.77 8.93
N ASP A 58 3.00 4.93 9.52
CA ASP A 58 3.14 5.10 10.96
C ASP A 58 1.80 4.85 11.68
N ARG A 59 0.71 5.46 11.21
CA ARG A 59 -0.64 5.22 11.76
C ARG A 59 -1.08 3.77 11.63
N LEU A 60 -0.83 3.14 10.48
CA LEU A 60 -1.10 1.72 10.27
C LEU A 60 -0.34 0.86 11.28
N SER A 61 0.94 1.16 11.51
CA SER A 61 1.76 0.45 12.49
C SER A 61 1.27 0.66 13.93
N MET A 62 0.88 1.89 14.30
CA MET A 62 0.29 2.20 15.60
C MET A 62 -1.06 1.50 15.82
N ALA A 63 -1.86 1.37 14.77
CA ALA A 63 -3.13 0.66 14.79
C ALA A 63 -2.96 -0.89 14.74
N GLY A 64 -1.74 -1.39 14.59
CA GLY A 64 -1.46 -2.82 14.45
C GLY A 64 -1.97 -3.42 13.13
N LEU A 65 -2.16 -2.59 12.11
CA LEU A 65 -2.67 -2.99 10.81
C LEU A 65 -1.54 -3.44 9.89
N SER A 66 -1.79 -4.52 9.14
CA SER A 66 -0.80 -5.05 8.19
C SER A 66 -0.74 -4.18 6.93
N TRP A 67 0.48 -3.86 6.50
CA TRP A 67 0.72 -3.10 5.29
C TRP A 67 2.04 -3.49 4.62
N THR A 68 2.14 -3.22 3.32
CA THR A 68 3.34 -3.46 2.52
C THR A 68 3.54 -2.32 1.53
N THR A 69 4.80 -1.95 1.30
CA THR A 69 5.14 -1.01 0.23
C THR A 69 5.12 -1.72 -1.10
N ILE A 70 4.42 -1.15 -2.08
CA ILE A 70 4.51 -1.54 -3.48
C ILE A 70 5.44 -0.54 -4.14
N THR A 71 6.71 -0.90 -4.25
CA THR A 71 7.56 -0.17 -5.18
C THR A 71 7.07 -0.54 -6.57
N SER A 72 6.40 0.39 -7.26
CA SER A 72 6.11 0.23 -8.69
C SER A 72 7.44 0.30 -9.44
N ALA A 73 8.23 -0.77 -9.36
CA ALA A 73 9.32 -1.02 -10.27
C ALA A 73 8.66 -1.30 -11.63
N ALA A 74 8.54 -0.26 -12.46
CA ALA A 74 8.28 -0.45 -13.87
C ALA A 74 9.34 -1.43 -14.41
N ALA A 75 8.86 -2.46 -15.08
CA ALA A 75 9.59 -3.64 -15.53
C ALA A 75 10.96 -3.34 -16.18
N SER A 76 12.00 -4.08 -15.78
CA SER A 76 12.91 -4.83 -16.67
C SER A 76 14.02 -5.57 -15.88
N ALA A 77 14.35 -6.78 -16.37
CA ALA A 77 15.43 -7.73 -16.01
C ALA A 77 15.12 -8.75 -14.87
N ALA A 78 15.18 -10.07 -15.07
CA ALA A 78 15.57 -10.86 -16.23
C ALA A 78 14.95 -12.28 -16.18
N THR A 79 14.49 -12.74 -17.34
CA THR A 79 14.45 -14.16 -17.68
C THR A 79 15.88 -14.69 -17.62
N GLN A 80 16.22 -15.48 -16.60
CA GLN A 80 17.42 -16.32 -16.65
C GLN A 80 16.98 -17.78 -16.56
N THR A 81 16.82 -18.38 -17.73
CA THR A 81 16.75 -19.82 -17.95
C THR A 81 17.97 -20.48 -17.30
N PRO A 82 17.83 -21.56 -16.52
CA PRO A 82 19.00 -22.31 -16.05
C PRO A 82 19.67 -23.01 -17.25
N PRO A 83 21.00 -22.94 -17.41
CA PRO A 83 21.69 -23.83 -18.32
C PRO A 83 21.72 -25.22 -17.65
N HIS A 84 20.94 -26.17 -18.17
CA HIS A 84 21.19 -27.57 -17.87
C HIS A 84 22.16 -28.11 -18.92
N ILE A 85 23.30 -28.57 -18.41
CA ILE A 85 24.38 -29.27 -19.10
C ILE A 85 23.92 -30.69 -19.47
#